data_AF-A0A7J3EN12-F1
#
_entry.id   AF-A0A7J3EN12-F1
#
_cell.length_a   1.000
_cell.length_b   1.000
_cell.length_c   1.000
_cell.angle_alpha   90.00
_cell.angle_beta   90.00
_cell.angle_gamma   90.00
#
_symmetry.space_group_name_H-M   'P 1'
#
loop_
_entity.id
_entity.type
_entity.pdbx_description
1 polymer ?
#
loop_
_entity_poly.entity_id
_entity_poly.type
_entity_poly.pdbx_seq_one_letter_code
_entity_poly.pdbx_strand_id
1 'polypeptide(L)'
;MFPRAYCSPSCLGNILESGGESLKLTKEYYIISCLKCWVVSQAVVDAVCESVQRRASKFIQDVGRGVVLGSTEAAIGSLEIIRDAASTCKNTFRNFLISFIPSVIASRPSSQVVENVLRKYLEEFVAVKNERGFDEAVEVTQCIVDSLIKELDLVRDAIAEIGSKRVEDGDTILTHSYSTTVLRTLKKAVERGSVFRVYVTESRPIGEGRVTASNLSRLGIETTLIVDSAVRYVMKRVSKVLVGADAIAINGAVVNKVGTSAIALAAKEARARLFVLAGVYKLSFETIFGELIEQVFLEDASLVISKERIQELPKGVRVSAPLFDVTPPEYVDAIITEKGVLAPQAIPVLVASLYGWPPKIRSLRDLLVEVGKD
;
A
#
# COMPACT_ATOMS: atom_id res chain seq x y z
N MET A 1 -10.75 -4.18 -49.25
CA MET A 1 -12.19 -3.95 -49.44
C MET A 1 -12.88 -4.41 -48.17
N PHE A 2 -13.64 -3.51 -47.51
CA PHE A 2 -14.33 -3.58 -46.19
C PHE A 2 -13.47 -3.58 -44.90
N PRO A 3 -13.99 -3.12 -43.72
CA PRO A 3 -15.00 -2.08 -43.46
C PRO A 3 -14.65 -1.09 -42.32
N ARG A 4 -15.48 -0.04 -42.21
CA ARG A 4 -15.59 0.96 -41.13
C ARG A 4 -16.13 0.35 -39.82
N ALA A 5 -15.73 0.92 -38.68
CA ALA A 5 -16.51 0.91 -37.45
C ALA A 5 -16.60 2.33 -36.87
N TYR A 6 -17.80 2.68 -36.44
CA TYR A 6 -18.28 3.97 -35.95
C TYR A 6 -17.86 4.25 -34.50
N CYS A 7 -17.67 5.53 -34.14
CA CYS A 7 -17.96 6.01 -32.80
C CYS A 7 -18.60 7.42 -32.90
N SER A 8 -19.71 7.61 -32.18
CA SER A 8 -20.65 8.74 -32.26
C SER A 8 -20.19 9.98 -31.47
N PRO A 9 -20.62 11.21 -31.84
CA PRO A 9 -20.31 12.43 -31.12
C PRO A 9 -21.45 12.84 -30.17
N SER A 10 -21.19 12.85 -28.86
CA SER A 10 -22.04 13.55 -27.89
C SER A 10 -21.21 13.95 -26.69
N CYS A 11 -20.54 15.10 -26.79
CA CYS A 11 -20.10 15.95 -25.66
C CYS A 11 -19.29 17.10 -26.24
N LEU A 12 -19.96 18.16 -26.69
CA LEU A 12 -19.41 19.54 -26.78
C LEU A 12 -20.56 20.46 -27.18
N GLY A 13 -21.38 20.80 -26.19
CA GLY A 13 -22.34 21.89 -26.26
C GLY A 13 -22.02 22.86 -25.14
N ASN A 14 -22.11 24.15 -25.47
CA ASN A 14 -22.06 25.34 -24.61
C ASN A 14 -20.67 25.95 -24.39
N ILE A 15 -20.36 26.98 -25.17
CA ILE A 15 -20.38 28.39 -24.72
C ILE A 15 -19.99 29.25 -25.94
N LEU A 16 -20.98 29.88 -26.55
CA LEU A 16 -20.83 31.09 -27.38
C LEU A 16 -22.08 31.93 -27.09
N GLU A 17 -21.89 33.08 -26.45
CA GLU A 17 -22.60 34.36 -26.70
C GLU A 17 -22.35 35.34 -25.55
N SER A 18 -21.58 36.41 -25.80
CA SER A 18 -21.97 37.80 -25.50
C SER A 18 -20.82 38.80 -25.73
N GLY A 19 -21.02 39.76 -26.64
CA GLY A 19 -20.33 41.07 -26.75
C GLY A 19 -18.90 41.03 -27.33
N GLY A 20 -18.49 41.79 -28.35
CA GLY A 20 -18.93 43.09 -28.83
C GLY A 20 -17.95 44.18 -28.39
N GLU A 21 -16.86 44.39 -29.15
CA GLU A 21 -16.16 45.67 -29.43
C GLU A 21 -14.67 45.51 -29.77
N SER A 22 -14.20 46.41 -30.63
CA SER A 22 -12.93 46.39 -31.34
C SER A 22 -11.70 46.50 -30.44
N LEU A 23 -10.71 45.63 -30.64
CA LEU A 23 -9.32 45.90 -30.25
C LEU A 23 -8.36 45.33 -31.30
N LYS A 24 -7.44 46.21 -31.70
CA LYS A 24 -6.48 46.08 -32.80
C LYS A 24 -5.67 44.78 -32.68
N LEU A 25 -5.80 43.93 -33.70
CA LEU A 25 -5.00 42.72 -33.91
C LEU A 25 -3.55 43.10 -34.30
N THR A 26 -2.66 43.17 -33.31
CA THR A 26 -1.22 43.03 -33.53
C THR A 26 -0.86 41.55 -33.65
N LYS A 27 0.02 41.25 -34.61
CA LYS A 27 0.49 39.92 -35.02
C LYS A 27 1.04 39.06 -33.86
N GLU A 28 0.19 38.27 -33.21
CA GLU A 28 0.66 37.16 -32.35
C GLU A 28 -0.32 35.98 -32.20
N TYR A 29 -1.46 35.97 -32.90
CA TYR A 29 -2.48 34.92 -32.77
C TYR A 29 -2.82 34.26 -34.12
N TYR A 30 -1.82 33.74 -34.82
CA TYR A 30 -2.00 32.92 -36.02
C TYR A 30 -1.16 31.64 -35.96
N ILE A 31 -1.26 30.89 -34.85
CA ILE A 31 -0.80 29.49 -34.76
C ILE A 31 -1.87 28.66 -34.06
N ILE A 32 -3.10 28.67 -34.56
CA ILE A 32 -4.10 27.63 -34.23
C ILE A 32 -4.87 27.30 -35.51
N SER A 33 -4.17 26.74 -36.50
CA SER A 33 -4.79 26.02 -37.63
C SER A 33 -3.70 25.25 -38.38
N CYS A 34 -3.21 24.16 -37.77
CA CYS A 34 -2.56 23.08 -38.50
C CYS A 34 -2.74 21.77 -37.73
N LEU A 35 -3.87 21.12 -37.99
CA LEU A 35 -4.05 19.69 -37.83
C LEU A 35 -3.08 18.97 -38.77
N LYS A 36 -1.91 18.55 -38.26
CA LYS A 36 -1.12 17.35 -38.62
C LYS A 36 0.31 17.50 -38.08
N CYS A 37 0.78 16.47 -37.38
CA CYS A 37 2.16 16.27 -36.91
C CYS A 37 2.67 17.18 -35.78
N TRP A 38 2.23 16.92 -34.54
CA TRP A 38 3.18 16.98 -33.42
C TRP A 38 3.97 15.67 -33.42
N VAL A 39 5.04 15.61 -34.21
CA VAL A 39 6.11 14.67 -33.90
C VAL A 39 6.73 15.22 -32.62
N VAL A 40 6.26 14.74 -31.47
CA VAL A 40 6.98 14.92 -30.21
C VAL A 40 8.38 14.42 -30.50
N SER A 41 9.38 15.29 -30.44
CA SER A 41 10.74 14.89 -30.79
C SER A 41 11.15 13.73 -29.88
N GLN A 42 11.92 12.78 -30.40
CA GLN A 42 12.40 11.64 -29.61
C GLN A 42 13.07 12.12 -28.30
N ALA A 43 13.76 13.26 -28.34
CA ALA A 43 14.34 13.92 -27.18
C ALA A 43 13.33 14.31 -26.09
N VAL A 44 12.10 14.72 -26.45
CA VAL A 44 11.04 15.02 -25.47
C VAL A 44 10.47 13.72 -24.88
N VAL A 45 10.29 12.67 -25.68
CA VAL A 45 9.86 11.34 -25.19
C VAL A 45 10.91 10.78 -24.21
N ASP A 46 12.19 10.87 -24.56
CA ASP A 46 13.30 10.39 -23.74
C ASP A 46 13.39 11.18 -22.42
N ALA A 47 13.27 12.51 -22.46
CA ALA A 47 13.28 13.36 -21.26
C ALA A 47 12.10 13.08 -20.31
N VAL A 48 10.91 12.78 -20.85
CA VAL A 48 9.74 12.39 -20.04
C VAL A 48 9.96 11.01 -19.41
N CYS A 49 10.52 10.06 -20.16
CA CYS A 49 10.84 8.74 -19.61
C CYS A 49 11.91 8.81 -18.49
N GLU A 50 12.94 9.64 -18.65
CA GLU A 50 13.92 9.92 -17.58
C GLU A 50 13.28 10.51 -16.32
N SER A 51 12.25 11.35 -16.48
CA SER A 51 11.48 11.88 -15.34
C SER A 51 10.77 10.77 -14.57
N VAL A 52 10.13 9.81 -15.27
CA VAL A 52 9.49 8.66 -14.65
C VAL A 52 10.50 7.77 -13.92
N GLN A 53 11.66 7.51 -14.52
CA GLN A 53 12.73 6.72 -13.88
C GLN A 53 13.29 7.40 -12.62
N ARG A 54 13.42 8.74 -12.62
CA ARG A 54 13.81 9.49 -11.42
C ARG A 54 12.75 9.41 -10.32
N ARG A 55 11.46 9.52 -10.68
CA ARG A 55 10.35 9.36 -9.72
C ARG A 55 10.32 7.93 -9.16
N ALA A 56 10.53 6.92 -9.99
CA ALA A 56 10.60 5.52 -9.55
C ALA A 56 11.74 5.29 -8.56
N SER A 57 12.95 5.78 -8.88
CA SER A 57 14.12 5.69 -7.99
C SER A 57 13.88 6.39 -6.65
N LYS A 58 13.28 7.59 -6.67
CA LYS A 58 12.93 8.32 -5.44
C LYS A 58 11.88 7.56 -4.63
N PHE A 59 10.84 7.04 -5.28
CA PHE A 59 9.79 6.28 -4.62
C PHE A 59 10.32 5.04 -3.90
N ILE A 60 11.23 4.28 -4.54
CA ILE A 60 11.91 3.13 -3.91
C ILE A 60 12.65 3.57 -2.63
N GLN A 61 13.36 4.71 -2.67
CA GLN A 61 14.03 5.24 -1.48
C GLN A 61 13.04 5.67 -0.39
N ASP A 62 11.93 6.32 -0.78
CA ASP A 62 10.89 6.79 0.13
C ASP A 62 10.15 5.60 0.79
N VAL A 63 9.94 4.50 0.07
CA VAL A 63 9.39 3.25 0.62
C VAL A 63 10.37 2.63 1.61
N GLY A 64 11.64 2.49 1.25
CA GLY A 64 12.66 1.87 2.11
C GLY A 64 12.97 2.68 3.38
N ARG A 65 12.90 4.01 3.32
CA ARG A 65 13.10 4.90 4.49
C ARG A 65 11.84 5.06 5.36
N GLY A 66 10.72 4.45 4.98
CA GLY A 66 9.45 4.58 5.69
C GLY A 66 8.82 5.98 5.60
N VAL A 67 9.12 6.74 4.54
CA VAL A 67 8.40 7.98 4.20
C VAL A 67 6.99 7.62 3.70
N VAL A 68 6.89 6.56 2.88
CA VAL A 68 5.61 5.93 2.55
C VAL A 68 5.19 5.05 3.72
N LEU A 69 4.27 5.57 4.55
CA LEU A 69 3.92 4.96 5.84
C LEU A 69 3.25 3.59 5.66
N GLY A 70 2.15 3.54 4.92
CA GLY A 70 1.34 2.34 4.77
C GLY A 70 1.78 1.45 3.61
N SER A 71 1.69 0.13 3.83
CA SER A 71 2.03 -0.88 2.82
C SER A 71 1.07 -0.91 1.64
N THR A 72 -0.22 -0.60 1.85
CA THR A 72 -1.18 -0.49 0.75
C THR A 72 -0.88 0.72 -0.14
N GLU A 73 -0.46 1.84 0.45
CA GLU A 73 -0.03 3.03 -0.28
C GLU A 73 1.24 2.77 -1.08
N ALA A 74 2.18 1.98 -0.55
CA ALA A 74 3.35 1.53 -1.30
C ALA A 74 2.95 0.67 -2.52
N ALA A 75 1.95 -0.21 -2.37
CA ALA A 75 1.45 -1.03 -3.48
C ALA A 75 0.75 -0.16 -4.55
N ILE A 76 -0.12 0.76 -4.15
CA ILE A 76 -0.80 1.69 -5.06
C ILE A 76 0.22 2.57 -5.79
N GLY A 77 1.17 3.18 -5.08
CA GLY A 77 2.20 4.02 -5.70
C GLY A 77 3.08 3.24 -6.67
N SER A 78 3.35 1.96 -6.40
CA SER A 78 4.06 1.08 -7.34
C SER A 78 3.28 0.87 -8.63
N LEU A 79 1.97 0.62 -8.53
CA LEU A 79 1.08 0.48 -9.70
C LEU A 79 0.97 1.79 -10.49
N GLU A 80 0.87 2.94 -9.82
CA GLU A 80 0.81 4.25 -10.48
C GLU A 80 2.08 4.55 -11.26
N ILE A 81 3.25 4.22 -10.71
CA ILE A 81 4.54 4.34 -11.41
C ILE A 81 4.59 3.43 -12.64
N ILE A 82 4.06 2.20 -12.54
CA ILE A 82 3.95 1.27 -13.67
C ILE A 82 3.04 1.83 -14.76
N ARG A 83 1.87 2.38 -14.40
CA ARG A 83 0.95 3.05 -15.34
C ARG A 83 1.63 4.22 -16.06
N ASP A 84 2.37 5.05 -15.32
CA ASP A 84 3.09 6.17 -15.89
C ASP A 84 4.21 5.70 -16.83
N ALA A 85 4.94 4.64 -16.46
CA ALA A 85 5.97 4.06 -17.32
C ALA A 85 5.40 3.42 -18.58
N ALA A 86 4.23 2.78 -18.51
CA ALA A 86 3.58 2.18 -19.68
C ALA A 86 3.16 3.23 -20.72
N SER A 87 2.70 4.40 -20.25
CA SER A 87 2.29 5.49 -21.14
C SER A 87 3.47 6.28 -21.73
N THR A 88 4.58 6.39 -21.00
CA THR A 88 5.71 7.28 -21.37
C THR A 88 6.96 6.56 -21.86
N CYS A 89 7.28 5.38 -21.33
CA CYS A 89 8.51 4.63 -21.57
C CYS A 89 8.27 3.37 -22.43
N LYS A 90 7.36 3.40 -23.40
CA LYS A 90 6.93 2.19 -24.17
C LYS A 90 8.08 1.30 -24.63
N ASN A 91 9.10 1.89 -25.27
CA ASN A 91 10.25 1.15 -25.81
C ASN A 91 11.13 0.49 -24.74
N THR A 92 11.19 1.06 -23.54
CA THR A 92 12.01 0.57 -22.43
C THR A 92 11.19 -0.09 -21.33
N PHE A 93 9.87 -0.21 -21.52
CA PHE A 93 8.93 -0.66 -20.49
C PHE A 93 9.22 -2.07 -20.00
N ARG A 94 9.64 -2.97 -20.90
CA ARG A 94 10.09 -4.33 -20.55
C ARG A 94 11.22 -4.30 -19.52
N ASN A 95 12.28 -3.54 -19.82
CA ASN A 95 13.44 -3.41 -18.93
C ASN A 95 13.08 -2.64 -17.65
N PHE A 96 12.16 -1.68 -17.75
CA PHE A 96 11.64 -0.96 -16.60
C PHE A 96 10.96 -1.92 -15.61
N LEU A 97 10.05 -2.80 -16.05
CA LEU A 97 9.39 -3.79 -15.19
C LEU A 97 10.40 -4.73 -14.52
N ILE A 98 11.35 -5.26 -15.31
CA ILE A 98 12.39 -6.19 -14.84
C ILE A 98 13.30 -5.57 -13.77
N SER A 99 13.54 -4.26 -13.84
CA SER A 99 14.37 -3.54 -12.87
C SER A 99 13.57 -3.02 -11.67
N PHE A 100 12.41 -2.40 -11.93
CA PHE A 100 11.63 -1.68 -10.93
C PHE A 100 10.97 -2.61 -9.91
N ILE A 101 10.32 -3.69 -10.36
CA ILE A 101 9.56 -4.58 -9.48
C ILE A 101 10.45 -5.25 -8.42
N PRO A 102 11.58 -5.88 -8.76
CA PRO A 102 12.48 -6.43 -7.75
C PRO A 102 13.03 -5.35 -6.80
N SER A 103 13.34 -4.15 -7.33
CA SER A 103 13.91 -3.06 -6.53
C SER A 103 12.94 -2.52 -5.49
N VAL A 104 11.66 -2.35 -5.85
CA VAL A 104 10.65 -1.86 -4.89
C VAL A 104 10.32 -2.91 -3.83
N ILE A 105 10.27 -4.20 -4.20
CA ILE A 105 10.06 -5.29 -3.23
C ILE A 105 11.23 -5.36 -2.25
N ALA A 106 12.47 -5.32 -2.76
CA ALA A 106 13.68 -5.35 -1.94
C ALA A 106 13.80 -4.13 -1.00
N SER A 107 13.16 -2.99 -1.32
CA SER A 107 13.14 -1.83 -0.43
C SER A 107 12.33 -2.05 0.84
N ARG A 108 11.34 -2.95 0.82
CA ARG A 108 10.48 -3.28 1.97
C ARG A 108 9.96 -4.73 1.86
N PRO A 109 10.82 -5.75 2.03
CA PRO A 109 10.45 -7.17 1.84
C PRO A 109 9.38 -7.66 2.83
N SER A 110 9.22 -6.99 3.98
CA SER A 110 8.15 -7.28 4.93
C SER A 110 6.73 -6.95 4.43
N SER A 111 6.60 -6.19 3.33
CA SER A 111 5.33 -5.71 2.80
C SER A 111 4.77 -6.64 1.72
N GLN A 112 4.05 -7.67 2.13
CA GLN A 112 3.53 -8.71 1.23
C GLN A 112 2.44 -8.22 0.27
N VAL A 113 1.74 -7.13 0.61
CA VAL A 113 0.79 -6.49 -0.31
C VAL A 113 1.47 -5.93 -1.56
N VAL A 114 2.69 -5.39 -1.45
CA VAL A 114 3.43 -4.90 -2.62
C VAL A 114 3.76 -6.08 -3.53
N GLU A 115 4.27 -7.15 -2.93
CA GLU A 115 4.63 -8.37 -3.65
C GLU A 115 3.41 -9.00 -4.36
N ASN A 116 2.33 -9.23 -3.61
CA ASN A 116 1.14 -9.92 -4.11
C ASN A 116 0.38 -9.12 -5.16
N VAL A 117 0.31 -7.80 -5.02
CA VAL A 117 -0.34 -6.91 -6.01
C VAL A 117 0.48 -6.86 -7.29
N LEU A 118 1.81 -6.76 -7.19
CA LEU A 118 2.68 -6.79 -8.37
C LEU A 118 2.67 -8.17 -9.04
N ARG A 119 2.54 -9.26 -8.27
CA ARG A 119 2.34 -10.61 -8.83
C ARG A 119 1.06 -10.67 -9.64
N LYS A 120 -0.05 -10.19 -9.07
CA LYS A 120 -1.35 -10.15 -9.74
C LYS A 120 -1.31 -9.29 -11.02
N TYR A 121 -0.67 -8.13 -10.97
CA TYR A 121 -0.42 -7.30 -12.15
C TYR A 121 0.33 -8.06 -13.24
N LEU A 122 1.45 -8.72 -12.89
CA LEU A 122 2.26 -9.47 -13.84
C LEU A 122 1.53 -10.68 -14.42
N GLU A 123 0.71 -11.38 -13.62
CA GLU A 123 -0.11 -12.48 -14.12
C GLU A 123 -1.07 -12.02 -15.22
N GLU A 124 -1.77 -10.91 -15.00
CA GLU A 124 -2.68 -10.33 -15.99
C GLU A 124 -1.93 -9.78 -17.20
N PHE A 125 -0.80 -9.10 -16.98
CA PHE A 125 0.06 -8.59 -18.05
C PHE A 125 0.57 -9.72 -18.95
N VAL A 126 1.12 -10.79 -18.35
CA VAL A 126 1.65 -11.95 -19.08
C VAL A 126 0.54 -12.71 -19.80
N ALA A 127 -0.65 -12.83 -19.22
CA ALA A 127 -1.80 -13.43 -19.90
C ALA A 127 -2.14 -12.69 -21.20
N VAL A 128 -2.28 -11.36 -21.13
CA VAL A 128 -2.55 -10.53 -22.31
C VAL A 128 -1.40 -10.58 -23.31
N LYS A 129 -0.15 -10.53 -22.83
CA LYS A 129 1.04 -10.64 -23.68
C LYS A 129 1.03 -11.93 -24.49
N ASN A 130 0.78 -13.07 -23.85
CA ASN A 130 0.81 -14.37 -24.50
C ASN A 130 -0.33 -14.56 -25.52
N GLU A 131 -1.47 -13.90 -25.31
CA GLU A 131 -2.62 -13.99 -26.20
C GLU A 131 -2.58 -12.96 -27.35
N ARG A 132 -2.14 -11.73 -27.06
CA ARG A 132 -2.33 -10.55 -27.94
C ARG A 132 -1.03 -9.81 -28.28
N GLY A 133 0.10 -10.21 -27.71
CA GLY A 133 1.41 -9.61 -27.93
C GLY A 133 1.80 -8.56 -26.89
N PHE A 134 3.09 -8.24 -26.84
CA PHE A 134 3.67 -7.34 -25.84
C PHE A 134 3.10 -5.92 -25.91
N ASP A 135 2.97 -5.36 -27.11
CA ASP A 135 2.50 -3.98 -27.29
C ASP A 135 1.07 -3.80 -26.76
N GLU A 136 0.18 -4.76 -27.03
CA GLU A 136 -1.18 -4.76 -26.49
C GLU A 136 -1.17 -4.86 -24.95
N ALA A 137 -0.30 -5.68 -24.37
CA ALA A 137 -0.15 -5.78 -22.92
C ALA A 137 0.27 -4.43 -22.28
N VAL A 138 1.13 -3.66 -22.97
CA VAL A 138 1.48 -2.29 -22.56
C VAL A 138 0.26 -1.36 -22.65
N GLU A 139 -0.52 -1.44 -23.73
CA GLU A 139 -1.71 -0.59 -23.90
C GLU A 139 -2.79 -0.84 -22.85
N VAL A 140 -3.02 -2.09 -22.46
CA VAL A 140 -4.00 -2.42 -21.42
C VAL A 140 -3.48 -2.25 -19.99
N THR A 141 -2.19 -1.93 -19.79
CA THR A 141 -1.60 -1.78 -18.45
C THR A 141 -2.36 -0.78 -17.58
N GLN A 142 -2.83 0.33 -18.17
CA GLN A 142 -3.65 1.29 -17.44
C GLN A 142 -4.95 0.65 -16.90
N CYS A 143 -5.64 -0.14 -17.71
CA CYS A 143 -6.87 -0.82 -17.30
C CYS A 143 -6.61 -1.84 -16.19
N ILE A 144 -5.51 -2.61 -16.28
CA ILE A 144 -5.10 -3.56 -15.23
C ILE A 144 -4.83 -2.80 -13.92
N VAL A 145 -4.02 -1.74 -13.98
CA VAL A 145 -3.68 -0.92 -12.81
C VAL A 145 -4.91 -0.31 -12.15
N ASP A 146 -5.79 0.33 -12.92
CA ASP A 146 -6.98 0.99 -12.38
C ASP A 146 -7.95 -0.04 -11.77
N SER A 147 -8.05 -1.25 -12.35
CA SER A 147 -8.81 -2.36 -11.79
C SER A 147 -8.24 -2.82 -10.44
N LEU A 148 -6.93 -3.01 -10.33
CA LEU A 148 -6.28 -3.44 -9.09
C LEU A 148 -6.36 -2.41 -7.97
N ILE A 149 -6.19 -1.11 -8.30
CA ILE A 149 -6.36 -0.04 -7.30
C ILE A 149 -7.80 -0.03 -6.77
N LYS A 150 -8.78 -0.17 -7.65
CA LYS A 150 -10.19 -0.27 -7.25
C LYS A 150 -10.45 -1.50 -6.39
N GLU A 151 -9.87 -2.65 -6.73
CA GLU A 151 -9.99 -3.87 -5.95
C GLU A 151 -9.43 -3.69 -4.53
N LEU A 152 -8.23 -3.11 -4.39
CA LEU A 152 -7.61 -2.82 -3.09
C LEU A 152 -8.48 -1.89 -2.23
N ASP A 153 -9.16 -0.92 -2.85
CA ASP A 153 -10.08 -0.02 -2.17
C ASP A 153 -11.32 -0.75 -1.64
N LEU A 154 -11.94 -1.58 -2.48
CA LEU A 154 -13.10 -2.40 -2.12
C LEU A 154 -12.78 -3.40 -1.01
N VAL A 155 -11.60 -4.04 -1.06
CA VAL A 155 -11.12 -4.95 -0.02
C VAL A 155 -11.02 -4.23 1.32
N ARG A 156 -10.42 -3.03 1.34
CA ARG A 156 -10.30 -2.23 2.57
C ARG A 156 -11.66 -1.82 3.14
N ASP A 157 -12.61 -1.47 2.28
CA ASP A 157 -13.95 -1.08 2.70
C ASP A 157 -14.76 -2.27 3.24
N ALA A 158 -14.59 -3.45 2.66
CA ALA A 158 -15.16 -4.70 3.17
C ALA A 158 -14.58 -5.06 4.54
N ILE A 159 -13.25 -4.95 4.73
CA ILE A 159 -12.61 -5.16 6.04
C ILE A 159 -13.14 -4.15 7.05
N ALA A 160 -13.25 -2.87 6.68
CA ALA A 160 -13.78 -1.83 7.57
C ALA A 160 -15.24 -2.06 7.96
N GLU A 161 -16.07 -2.54 7.03
CA GLU A 161 -17.45 -2.96 7.31
C GLU A 161 -17.51 -4.05 8.37
N ILE A 162 -16.74 -5.12 8.19
CA ILE A 162 -16.72 -6.25 9.12
C ILE A 162 -16.10 -5.85 10.46
N GLY A 163 -14.99 -5.12 10.42
CA GLY A 163 -14.24 -4.66 11.59
C GLY A 163 -15.05 -3.69 12.45
N SER A 164 -15.81 -2.77 11.84
CA SER A 164 -16.61 -1.80 12.58
C SER A 164 -17.68 -2.47 13.46
N LYS A 165 -18.13 -3.68 13.09
CA LYS A 165 -19.09 -4.48 13.90
C LYS A 165 -18.47 -5.05 15.18
N ARG A 166 -17.15 -4.92 15.37
CA ARG A 166 -16.43 -5.33 16.58
C ARG A 166 -16.13 -4.17 17.52
N VAL A 167 -16.48 -2.95 17.12
CA VAL A 167 -16.41 -1.76 17.97
C VAL A 167 -17.78 -1.56 18.62
N GLU A 168 -17.79 -1.47 19.94
CA GLU A 168 -18.98 -1.35 20.78
C GLU A 168 -18.94 -0.05 21.58
N ASP A 169 -20.12 0.39 22.05
CA ASP A 169 -20.21 1.59 22.88
C ASP A 169 -19.46 1.42 24.20
N GLY A 170 -18.71 2.46 24.58
CA GLY A 170 -17.88 2.48 25.78
C GLY A 170 -16.52 1.80 25.61
N ASP A 171 -16.19 1.27 24.41
CA ASP A 171 -14.89 0.67 24.17
C ASP A 171 -13.73 1.65 24.42
N THR A 172 -12.65 1.10 24.95
CA THR A 172 -11.35 1.76 25.01
C THR A 172 -10.41 0.96 24.11
N ILE A 173 -10.16 1.50 22.93
CA ILE A 173 -9.37 0.84 21.90
C ILE A 173 -7.91 1.30 22.02
N LEU A 174 -6.96 0.41 21.79
CA LEU A 174 -5.57 0.78 21.52
C LEU A 174 -5.23 0.47 20.07
N THR A 175 -4.57 1.40 19.38
CA THR A 175 -4.01 1.17 18.05
C THR A 175 -2.55 1.58 17.98
N HIS A 176 -1.85 1.00 17.00
CA HIS A 176 -0.42 1.13 16.85
C HIS A 176 -0.06 1.49 15.41
N SER A 177 0.87 2.42 15.26
CA SER A 177 1.36 2.94 13.98
C SER A 177 0.27 3.57 13.11
N TYR A 178 0.46 3.53 11.80
CA TYR A 178 -0.43 4.03 10.79
C TYR A 178 -0.97 2.90 9.92
N SER A 179 -2.29 2.75 9.93
CA SER A 179 -3.02 1.81 9.09
C SER A 179 -4.28 2.46 8.58
N THR A 180 -4.36 2.62 7.26
CA THR A 180 -5.56 3.18 6.64
C THR A 180 -6.78 2.27 6.75
N THR A 181 -6.58 0.95 6.85
CA THR A 181 -7.67 0.00 7.13
C THR A 181 -8.23 0.20 8.54
N VAL A 182 -7.36 0.42 9.54
CA VAL A 182 -7.80 0.73 10.92
C VAL A 182 -8.54 2.06 10.97
N LEU A 183 -7.98 3.11 10.35
CA LEU A 183 -8.64 4.43 10.28
C LEU A 183 -10.03 4.34 9.63
N ARG A 184 -10.16 3.62 8.51
CA ARG A 184 -11.47 3.38 7.87
C ARG A 184 -12.42 2.61 8.76
N THR A 185 -11.95 1.59 9.47
CA THR A 185 -12.75 0.80 10.40
C THR A 185 -13.32 1.66 11.53
N LEU A 186 -12.48 2.50 12.15
CA LEU A 186 -12.89 3.39 13.23
C LEU A 186 -13.81 4.51 12.73
N LYS A 187 -13.54 5.08 11.55
CA LYS A 187 -14.45 6.03 10.89
C LYS A 187 -15.84 5.43 10.70
N LYS A 188 -15.91 4.19 10.21
CA LYS A 188 -17.18 3.50 9.97
C LYS A 188 -17.91 3.14 11.26
N ALA A 189 -17.18 2.86 12.34
CA ALA A 189 -17.78 2.71 13.67
C ALA A 189 -18.45 4.00 14.15
N VAL A 190 -17.80 5.16 13.97
CA VAL A 190 -18.39 6.48 14.26
C VAL A 190 -19.62 6.75 13.40
N GLU A 191 -19.57 6.47 12.10
CA GLU A 191 -20.69 6.64 11.17
C GLU A 191 -21.90 5.77 11.55
N ARG A 192 -21.69 4.67 12.28
CA ARG A 192 -22.74 3.81 12.84
C ARG A 192 -23.26 4.28 14.19
N GLY A 193 -22.74 5.39 14.72
CA GLY A 193 -23.14 5.96 16.01
C GLY A 193 -22.39 5.41 17.22
N SER A 194 -21.34 4.59 17.03
CA SER A 194 -20.60 4.03 18.16
C SER A 194 -19.77 5.09 18.89
N VAL A 195 -19.83 5.09 20.22
CA VAL A 195 -19.09 6.04 21.07
C VAL A 195 -17.98 5.32 21.83
N PHE A 196 -16.73 5.64 21.50
CA PHE A 196 -15.53 4.98 22.07
C PHE A 196 -14.35 5.96 22.15
N ARG A 197 -13.29 5.55 22.84
CA ARG A 197 -12.03 6.29 22.95
C ARG A 197 -10.85 5.48 22.45
N VAL A 198 -9.79 6.14 22.00
CA VAL A 198 -8.63 5.48 21.39
C VAL A 198 -7.31 5.95 22.02
N TYR A 199 -6.52 4.99 22.52
CA TYR A 199 -5.09 5.17 22.76
C TYR A 199 -4.31 4.91 21.47
N VAL A 200 -3.40 5.81 21.12
CA VAL A 200 -2.51 5.67 19.97
C VAL A 200 -1.07 5.74 20.47
N THR A 201 -0.28 4.73 20.20
CA THR A 201 1.17 4.79 20.47
C THR A 201 1.87 5.66 19.45
N GLU A 202 2.88 6.45 19.83
CA GLU A 202 3.61 7.28 18.87
C GLU A 202 4.31 6.45 17.78
N SER A 203 4.73 5.22 18.09
CA SER A 203 5.29 4.22 17.16
C SER A 203 6.67 4.60 16.63
N ARG A 204 7.66 4.64 17.52
CA ARG A 204 9.07 4.79 17.15
C ARG A 204 9.51 3.62 16.25
N PRO A 205 10.51 3.79 15.36
CA PRO A 205 11.38 4.96 15.21
C PRO A 205 10.76 6.17 14.49
N ILE A 206 9.90 5.93 13.49
CA ILE A 206 9.41 6.97 12.55
C ILE A 206 8.36 7.89 13.22
N GLY A 207 7.51 7.36 14.09
CA GLY A 207 6.49 8.16 14.78
C GLY A 207 5.15 8.23 14.04
N GLU A 208 4.80 7.21 13.25
CA GLU A 208 3.61 7.22 12.38
C GLU A 208 2.30 7.36 13.15
N GLY A 209 2.26 6.93 14.41
CA GLY A 209 1.07 7.03 15.25
C GLY A 209 0.60 8.46 15.50
N ARG A 210 1.49 9.46 15.35
CA ARG A 210 1.12 10.89 15.43
C ARG A 210 0.16 11.28 14.30
N VAL A 211 0.37 10.72 13.11
CA VAL A 211 -0.51 10.92 11.95
C VAL A 211 -1.86 10.24 12.22
N THR A 212 -1.85 9.02 12.74
CA THR A 212 -3.08 8.31 13.15
C THR A 212 -3.87 9.11 14.17
N ALA A 213 -3.22 9.60 15.24
CA ALA A 213 -3.88 10.37 16.29
C ALA A 213 -4.51 11.67 15.73
N SER A 214 -3.80 12.38 14.83
CA SER A 214 -4.35 13.56 14.16
C SER A 214 -5.59 13.23 13.31
N ASN A 215 -5.56 12.13 12.56
CA ASN A 215 -6.72 11.70 11.77
C ASN A 215 -7.91 11.31 12.64
N LEU A 216 -7.70 10.57 13.73
CA LEU A 216 -8.78 10.18 14.65
C LEU A 216 -9.39 11.39 15.37
N SER A 217 -8.57 12.36 15.77
CA SER A 217 -9.05 13.61 16.36
C SER A 217 -9.94 14.40 15.39
N ARG A 218 -9.60 14.45 14.10
CA ARG A 218 -10.45 15.09 13.06
C ARG A 218 -11.79 14.37 12.85
N LEU A 219 -11.88 13.09 13.20
CA LEU A 219 -13.13 12.33 13.18
C LEU A 219 -13.97 12.54 14.45
N GLY A 220 -13.53 13.37 15.40
CA GLY A 220 -14.24 13.63 16.66
C GLY A 220 -14.08 12.52 17.71
N ILE A 221 -13.14 11.60 17.53
CA ILE A 221 -12.89 10.50 18.47
C ILE A 221 -12.00 10.99 19.62
N GLU A 222 -12.37 10.69 20.87
CA GLU A 222 -11.52 10.95 22.04
C GLU A 222 -10.21 10.16 21.91
N THR A 223 -9.12 10.86 21.59
CA THR A 223 -7.84 10.25 21.20
C THR A 223 -6.73 10.67 22.14
N THR A 224 -6.02 9.70 22.72
CA THR A 224 -4.85 9.95 23.58
C THR A 224 -3.59 9.37 22.94
N LEU A 225 -2.61 10.23 22.65
CA LEU A 225 -1.29 9.80 22.17
C LEU A 225 -0.39 9.41 23.36
N ILE A 226 0.26 8.25 23.28
CA ILE A 226 1.16 7.74 24.33
C ILE A 226 2.51 7.34 23.75
N VAL A 227 3.54 7.33 24.59
CA VAL A 227 4.83 6.69 24.25
C VAL A 227 4.68 5.17 24.23
N ASP A 228 5.47 4.49 23.40
CA ASP A 228 5.37 3.04 23.22
C ASP A 228 5.61 2.26 24.53
N SER A 229 6.48 2.77 25.40
CA SER A 229 6.76 2.18 26.72
C SER A 229 5.59 2.29 27.71
N ALA A 230 4.61 3.16 27.46
CA ALA A 230 3.43 3.31 28.32
C ALA A 230 2.31 2.31 28.00
N VAL A 231 2.46 1.48 26.95
CA VAL A 231 1.46 0.50 26.51
C VAL A 231 0.97 -0.36 27.67
N ARG A 232 1.88 -1.00 28.43
CA ARG A 232 1.48 -1.89 29.53
C ARG A 232 0.73 -1.13 30.63
N TYR A 233 1.11 0.11 30.91
CA TYR A 233 0.48 0.95 31.92
C TYR A 233 -0.99 1.29 31.58
N VAL A 234 -1.26 1.61 30.31
CA VAL A 234 -2.63 1.92 29.85
C VAL A 234 -3.47 0.68 29.58
N MET A 235 -2.83 -0.46 29.29
CA MET A 235 -3.51 -1.69 28.84
C MET A 235 -4.60 -2.18 29.81
N LYS A 236 -4.46 -1.91 31.11
CA LYS A 236 -5.50 -2.22 32.12
C LYS A 236 -6.86 -1.53 31.88
N ARG A 237 -6.89 -0.49 31.05
CA ARG A 237 -8.09 0.25 30.65
C ARG A 237 -8.58 -0.13 29.26
N VAL A 238 -7.77 -0.85 28.48
CA VAL A 238 -8.03 -1.17 27.08
C VAL A 238 -8.92 -2.42 27.01
N SER A 239 -10.01 -2.35 26.27
CA SER A 239 -10.88 -3.50 25.99
C SER A 239 -10.41 -4.26 24.75
N LYS A 240 -9.99 -3.52 23.71
CA LYS A 240 -9.67 -4.05 22.38
C LYS A 240 -8.42 -3.39 21.82
N VAL A 241 -7.58 -4.15 21.13
CA VAL A 241 -6.46 -3.67 20.34
C VAL A 241 -6.80 -3.86 18.87
N LEU A 242 -6.73 -2.80 18.08
CA LEU A 242 -6.90 -2.84 16.63
C LEU A 242 -5.60 -2.44 15.94
N VAL A 243 -5.02 -3.35 15.17
CA VAL A 243 -3.80 -3.10 14.40
C VAL A 243 -3.98 -3.52 12.93
N GLY A 244 -3.15 -2.95 12.06
CA GLY A 244 -2.98 -3.46 10.70
C GLY A 244 -1.99 -4.64 10.67
N ALA A 245 -1.61 -5.02 9.46
CA ALA A 245 -0.47 -5.90 9.20
C ALA A 245 0.26 -5.40 7.95
N ASP A 246 1.54 -5.75 7.82
CA ASP A 246 2.30 -5.66 6.57
C ASP A 246 2.39 -7.04 5.90
N ALA A 247 2.38 -8.11 6.71
CA ALA A 247 2.27 -9.49 6.24
C ALA A 247 1.59 -10.41 7.27
N ILE A 248 1.02 -11.52 6.79
CA ILE A 248 0.51 -12.62 7.60
C ILE A 248 1.12 -13.91 7.07
N ALA A 249 1.89 -14.61 7.90
CA ALA A 249 2.46 -15.90 7.56
C ALA A 249 1.39 -17.01 7.58
N ILE A 250 1.69 -18.14 6.94
CA ILE A 250 0.75 -19.26 6.83
C ILE A 250 0.30 -19.82 8.18
N ASN A 251 1.18 -19.80 9.19
CA ASN A 251 0.87 -20.24 10.55
C ASN A 251 0.03 -19.23 11.34
N GLY A 252 -0.36 -18.11 10.71
CA GLY A 252 -1.13 -17.03 11.31
C GLY A 252 -0.28 -16.00 12.06
N ALA A 253 1.05 -16.10 12.06
CA ALA A 253 1.91 -15.06 12.63
C ALA A 253 1.76 -13.76 11.83
N VAL A 254 1.76 -12.63 12.54
CA VAL A 254 1.46 -11.32 11.95
C VAL A 254 2.72 -10.46 11.98
N VAL A 255 3.13 -9.95 10.82
CA VAL A 255 4.18 -8.96 10.71
C VAL A 255 3.53 -7.58 10.62
N ASN A 256 3.91 -6.69 11.52
CA ASN A 256 3.43 -5.31 11.57
C ASN A 256 4.51 -4.42 12.18
N LYS A 257 4.26 -3.11 12.33
CA LYS A 257 5.17 -2.16 12.96
C LYS A 257 5.80 -2.73 14.25
N VAL A 258 7.10 -2.52 14.42
CA VAL A 258 7.84 -2.90 15.64
C VAL A 258 7.13 -2.43 16.90
N GLY A 259 6.98 -3.32 17.88
CA GLY A 259 6.23 -3.08 19.10
C GLY A 259 4.83 -3.71 19.07
N THR A 260 4.34 -4.17 17.91
CA THR A 260 3.08 -4.91 17.83
C THR A 260 3.14 -6.18 18.68
N SER A 261 4.25 -6.91 18.66
CA SER A 261 4.42 -8.12 19.48
C SER A 261 4.37 -7.82 20.98
N ALA A 262 4.95 -6.70 21.42
CA ALA A 262 4.94 -6.25 22.81
C ALA A 262 3.55 -5.78 23.25
N ILE A 263 2.81 -5.10 22.36
CA ILE A 263 1.40 -4.74 22.58
C ILE A 263 0.55 -6.00 22.72
N ALA A 264 0.76 -6.99 21.84
CA ALA A 264 0.03 -8.25 21.86
C ALA A 264 0.26 -9.03 23.16
N LEU A 265 1.51 -9.08 23.63
CA LEU A 265 1.86 -9.66 24.93
C LEU A 265 1.13 -8.95 26.08
N ALA A 266 1.19 -7.61 26.12
CA ALA A 266 0.54 -6.82 27.15
C ALA A 266 -1.00 -6.97 27.12
N ALA A 267 -1.59 -7.05 25.93
CA ALA A 267 -3.02 -7.25 25.71
C ALA A 267 -3.46 -8.61 26.25
N LYS A 268 -2.72 -9.67 25.92
CA LYS A 268 -2.97 -11.03 26.44
C LYS A 268 -2.91 -11.07 27.96
N GLU A 269 -1.90 -10.45 28.58
CA GLU A 269 -1.78 -10.37 30.03
C GLU A 269 -2.94 -9.59 30.68
N ALA A 270 -3.43 -8.53 30.03
CA ALA A 270 -4.57 -7.75 30.49
C ALA A 270 -5.95 -8.35 30.14
N ARG A 271 -5.99 -9.43 29.33
CA ARG A 271 -7.21 -9.99 28.72
C ARG A 271 -7.93 -9.01 27.78
N ALA A 272 -7.21 -8.07 27.18
CA ALA A 272 -7.71 -7.25 26.09
C ALA A 272 -7.65 -8.05 24.77
N ARG A 273 -8.68 -7.94 23.93
CA ARG A 273 -8.75 -8.69 22.66
C ARG A 273 -7.94 -8.00 21.57
N LEU A 274 -7.07 -8.71 20.87
CA LEU A 274 -6.31 -8.19 19.75
C LEU A 274 -6.89 -8.64 18.42
N PHE A 275 -7.32 -7.67 17.61
CA PHE A 275 -7.80 -7.85 16.26
C PHE A 275 -6.82 -7.25 15.24
N VAL A 276 -6.53 -8.04 14.21
CA VAL A 276 -5.71 -7.63 13.08
C VAL A 276 -6.60 -7.38 11.88
N LEU A 277 -6.52 -6.18 11.29
CA LEU A 277 -7.31 -5.76 10.13
C LEU A 277 -6.43 -5.83 8.88
N ALA A 278 -6.57 -6.90 8.11
CA ALA A 278 -5.72 -7.19 6.95
C ALA A 278 -6.45 -8.05 5.92
N GLY A 279 -6.28 -7.73 4.64
CA GLY A 279 -6.91 -8.47 3.54
C GLY A 279 -6.04 -9.60 2.99
N VAL A 280 -6.59 -10.38 2.05
CA VAL A 280 -5.90 -11.55 1.49
C VAL A 280 -4.61 -11.20 0.75
N TYR A 281 -4.51 -9.97 0.22
CA TYR A 281 -3.28 -9.46 -0.39
C TYR A 281 -2.11 -9.33 0.59
N LYS A 282 -2.31 -9.45 1.90
CA LYS A 282 -1.24 -9.41 2.90
C LYS A 282 -0.76 -10.79 3.35
N LEU A 283 -1.31 -11.88 2.79
CA LEU A 283 -0.86 -13.24 3.09
C LEU A 283 0.49 -13.50 2.43
N SER A 284 1.45 -14.06 3.18
CA SER A 284 2.73 -14.52 2.65
C SER A 284 2.64 -15.99 2.29
N PHE A 285 2.63 -16.30 1.00
CA PHE A 285 2.45 -17.66 0.50
C PHE A 285 3.73 -18.47 0.59
N GLU A 286 4.85 -17.79 0.43
CA GLU A 286 6.22 -18.30 0.45
C GLU A 286 6.53 -19.00 1.78
N THR A 287 5.92 -18.53 2.88
CA THR A 287 6.04 -19.16 4.21
C THR A 287 5.53 -20.61 4.28
N ILE A 288 4.72 -21.06 3.32
CA ILE A 288 4.30 -22.47 3.19
C ILE A 288 5.49 -23.38 2.90
N PHE A 289 6.47 -22.88 2.16
CA PHE A 289 7.68 -23.59 1.78
C PHE A 289 8.82 -23.40 2.79
N GLY A 290 8.54 -22.77 3.93
CA GLY A 290 9.52 -22.50 4.99
C GLY A 290 10.33 -21.22 4.78
N GLU A 291 9.99 -20.39 3.80
CA GLU A 291 10.63 -19.08 3.63
C GLU A 291 10.26 -18.14 4.79
N LEU A 292 11.24 -17.34 5.23
CA LEU A 292 11.04 -16.36 6.29
C LEU A 292 10.69 -15.01 5.68
N ILE A 293 9.76 -14.29 6.30
CA ILE A 293 9.50 -12.90 5.95
C ILE A 293 10.68 -12.07 6.45
N GLU A 294 11.45 -11.52 5.52
CA GLU A 294 12.62 -10.70 5.85
C GLU A 294 12.21 -9.41 6.58
N GLN A 295 12.97 -9.06 7.61
CA GLN A 295 12.75 -7.85 8.39
C GLN A 295 13.66 -6.71 7.91
N VAL A 296 13.14 -5.50 7.97
CA VAL A 296 13.87 -4.28 7.59
C VAL A 296 14.44 -3.60 8.82
N PHE A 297 15.74 -3.32 8.77
CA PHE A 297 16.46 -2.56 9.77
C PHE A 297 17.04 -1.30 9.13
N LEU A 298 16.79 -0.15 9.77
CA LEU A 298 17.43 1.11 9.38
C LEU A 298 18.64 1.37 10.27
N GLU A 299 19.79 1.59 9.65
CA GLU A 299 21.04 1.95 10.32
C GLU A 299 21.23 3.48 10.37
N ASP A 300 20.18 4.21 10.75
CA ASP A 300 20.21 5.67 10.87
C ASP A 300 20.11 6.08 12.35
N ALA A 301 21.20 6.65 12.86
CA ALA A 301 21.26 7.12 14.25
C ALA A 301 20.21 8.20 14.58
N SER A 302 19.79 8.99 13.57
CA SER A 302 18.80 10.05 13.73
C SER A 302 17.39 9.54 14.03
N LEU A 303 17.15 8.25 13.77
CA LEU A 303 15.89 7.59 14.11
C LEU A 303 15.76 7.27 15.60
N VAL A 304 16.88 7.13 16.32
CA VAL A 304 16.89 6.75 17.74
C VAL A 304 17.26 7.95 18.62
N ILE A 305 18.18 8.79 18.16
CA ILE A 305 18.70 9.96 18.89
C ILE A 305 18.50 11.22 18.03
N SER A 306 18.31 12.37 18.66
CA SER A 306 18.16 13.64 17.92
C SER A 306 19.44 13.97 17.14
N LYS A 307 19.30 14.62 15.98
CA LYS A 307 20.43 14.89 15.08
C LYS A 307 21.56 15.67 15.74
N GLU A 308 21.22 16.55 16.66
CA GLU A 308 22.14 17.39 17.43
C GLU A 308 23.01 16.55 18.36
N ARG A 309 22.49 15.42 18.85
CA ARG A 309 23.14 14.55 19.83
C ARG A 309 23.81 13.33 19.21
N ILE A 310 23.70 13.12 17.90
CA ILE A 310 24.41 12.02 17.22
C ILE A 310 25.92 12.13 17.42
N GLN A 311 26.45 13.35 17.46
CA GLN A 311 27.89 13.59 17.69
C GLN A 311 28.34 13.20 19.10
N GLU A 312 27.42 13.07 20.05
CA GLU A 312 27.70 12.62 21.42
C GLU A 312 27.85 11.09 21.51
N LEU A 313 27.47 10.34 20.47
CA LEU A 313 27.57 8.87 20.48
C LEU A 313 29.05 8.44 20.54
N PRO A 314 29.45 7.65 21.55
CA PRO A 314 30.81 7.14 21.63
C PRO A 314 31.20 6.33 20.39
N LYS A 315 32.47 6.44 19.98
CA LYS A 315 33.04 5.63 18.90
C LYS A 315 32.87 4.14 19.24
N GLY A 316 32.11 3.41 18.43
CA GLY A 316 31.84 1.98 18.61
C GLY A 316 30.38 1.63 18.93
N VAL A 317 29.54 2.61 19.28
CA VAL A 317 28.09 2.36 19.42
C VAL A 317 27.44 2.27 18.04
N ARG A 318 26.79 1.13 17.77
CA ARG A 318 25.99 0.92 16.55
C ARG A 318 24.52 1.18 16.85
N VAL A 319 23.82 1.81 15.92
CA VAL A 319 22.37 2.03 16.00
C VAL A 319 21.68 1.07 15.06
N SER A 320 20.61 0.43 15.54
CA SER A 320 19.73 -0.40 14.74
C SER A 320 18.29 -0.04 15.08
N ALA A 321 17.49 0.24 14.05
CA ALA A 321 16.09 0.58 14.17
C ALA A 321 15.25 -0.38 13.31
N PRO A 322 14.77 -1.52 13.87
CA PRO A 322 13.82 -2.37 13.17
C PRO A 322 12.54 -1.59 12.86
N LEU A 323 11.97 -1.82 11.68
CA LEU A 323 10.69 -1.21 11.31
C LEU A 323 9.50 -2.08 11.65
N PHE A 324 9.67 -3.40 11.60
CA PHE A 324 8.62 -4.39 11.80
C PHE A 324 9.06 -5.44 12.81
N ASP A 325 8.09 -6.08 13.45
CA ASP A 325 8.30 -7.27 14.26
C ASP A 325 7.28 -8.36 13.91
N VAL A 326 7.52 -9.57 14.42
CA VAL A 326 6.64 -10.73 14.23
C VAL A 326 5.85 -10.95 15.51
N THR A 327 4.54 -10.90 15.41
CA THR A 327 3.61 -11.22 16.49
C THR A 327 3.18 -12.68 16.38
N PRO A 328 3.44 -13.51 17.42
CA PRO A 328 3.02 -14.90 17.43
C PRO A 328 1.49 -15.05 17.31
N PRO A 329 0.99 -16.08 16.61
CA PRO A 329 -0.45 -16.27 16.39
C PRO A 329 -1.22 -16.50 17.69
N GLU A 330 -0.58 -16.97 18.77
CA GLU A 330 -1.23 -17.22 20.05
C GLU A 330 -1.58 -15.93 20.81
N TYR A 331 -1.12 -14.78 20.33
CA TYR A 331 -1.45 -13.45 20.87
C TYR A 331 -2.50 -12.71 20.02
N VAL A 332 -2.93 -13.29 18.90
CA VAL A 332 -3.93 -12.71 18.01
C VAL A 332 -5.26 -13.42 18.22
N ASP A 333 -6.29 -12.69 18.64
CA ASP A 333 -7.62 -13.28 18.85
C ASP A 333 -8.36 -13.53 17.53
N ALA A 334 -8.29 -12.57 16.59
CA ALA A 334 -8.79 -12.78 15.24
C ALA A 334 -8.14 -11.86 14.20
N ILE A 335 -8.10 -12.36 12.96
CA ILE A 335 -7.73 -11.64 11.75
C ILE A 335 -9.02 -11.34 10.99
N ILE A 336 -9.32 -10.06 10.82
CA ILE A 336 -10.49 -9.56 10.12
C ILE A 336 -10.09 -9.24 8.68
N THR A 337 -10.62 -10.04 7.76
CA THR A 337 -10.41 -9.97 6.31
C THR A 337 -11.72 -9.61 5.61
N GLU A 338 -11.66 -9.33 4.32
CA GLU A 338 -12.83 -9.22 3.43
C GLU A 338 -13.59 -10.55 3.28
N LYS A 339 -12.99 -11.69 3.67
CA LYS A 339 -13.61 -13.02 3.70
C LYS A 339 -14.27 -13.35 5.04
N GLY A 340 -14.16 -12.47 6.03
CA GLY A 340 -14.75 -12.64 7.36
C GLY A 340 -13.73 -12.53 8.48
N VAL A 341 -14.17 -12.92 9.68
CA VAL A 341 -13.36 -12.93 10.89
C VAL A 341 -12.80 -14.34 11.11
N LEU A 342 -11.48 -14.46 11.06
CA LEU A 342 -10.78 -15.73 11.05
C LEU A 342 -9.89 -15.85 12.29
N ALA A 343 -9.82 -17.03 12.88
CA ALA A 343 -8.75 -17.34 13.82
C ALA A 343 -7.41 -17.44 13.04
N PRO A 344 -6.26 -17.10 13.65
CA PRO A 344 -4.96 -17.24 13.00
C PRO A 344 -4.69 -18.64 12.43
N GLN A 345 -5.20 -19.68 13.08
CA GLN A 345 -5.05 -21.08 12.65
C GLN A 345 -5.88 -21.44 11.41
N ALA A 346 -6.82 -20.57 11.00
CA ALA A 346 -7.63 -20.78 9.79
C ALA A 346 -6.96 -20.25 8.51
N ILE A 347 -5.81 -19.57 8.61
CA ILE A 347 -5.08 -19.02 7.45
C ILE A 347 -4.71 -20.09 6.41
N PRO A 348 -4.22 -21.30 6.76
CA PRO A 348 -3.95 -22.34 5.77
C PRO A 348 -5.20 -22.77 5.00
N VAL A 349 -6.35 -22.84 5.69
CA VAL A 349 -7.64 -23.20 5.08
C VAL A 349 -8.11 -22.11 4.12
N LEU A 350 -7.95 -20.85 4.51
CA LEU A 350 -8.23 -19.71 3.64
C LEU A 350 -7.36 -19.76 2.38
N VAL A 351 -6.05 -19.94 2.51
CA VAL A 351 -5.14 -20.04 1.37
C VAL A 351 -5.53 -21.19 0.45
N ALA A 352 -5.81 -22.37 1.01
CA ALA A 352 -6.26 -23.53 0.23
C ALA A 352 -7.56 -23.25 -0.54
N SER A 353 -8.50 -22.51 0.05
CA SER A 353 -9.77 -22.15 -0.59
C SER A 353 -9.60 -21.15 -1.75
N LEU A 354 -8.59 -20.27 -1.67
CA LEU A 354 -8.35 -19.23 -2.66
C LEU A 354 -7.45 -19.70 -3.81
N TYR A 355 -6.45 -20.52 -3.50
CA TYR A 355 -5.36 -20.85 -4.44
C TYR A 355 -5.16 -22.37 -4.65
N GLY A 356 -5.98 -23.22 -4.03
CA GLY A 356 -5.84 -24.67 -4.04
C GLY A 356 -4.78 -25.19 -3.06
N TRP A 357 -4.62 -26.51 -2.99
CA TRP A 357 -3.61 -27.17 -2.15
C TRP A 357 -2.84 -28.26 -2.92
N PRO A 358 -1.50 -28.18 -3.02
CA PRO A 358 -0.67 -27.03 -2.65
C PRO A 358 -1.08 -25.77 -3.46
N PRO A 359 -0.85 -24.55 -2.93
CA PRO A 359 -1.24 -23.32 -3.61
C PRO A 359 -0.59 -23.23 -4.98
N LYS A 360 -1.40 -23.01 -6.02
CA LYS A 360 -0.92 -22.80 -7.39
C LYS A 360 -0.67 -21.32 -7.61
N ILE A 361 0.45 -20.83 -7.10
CA ILE A 361 0.84 -19.42 -7.18
C ILE A 361 2.11 -19.33 -8.00
N ARG A 362 2.12 -18.44 -8.99
CA ARG A 362 3.29 -18.25 -9.86
C ARG A 362 4.30 -17.37 -9.13
N SER A 363 5.58 -17.75 -9.17
CA SER A 363 6.60 -16.91 -8.56
C SER A 363 6.77 -15.61 -9.36
N LEU A 364 7.08 -14.52 -8.67
CA LEU A 364 7.39 -13.25 -9.33
C LEU A 364 8.57 -13.37 -10.29
N ARG A 365 9.56 -14.20 -9.95
CA ARG A 365 10.73 -14.45 -10.80
C ARG A 365 10.31 -15.08 -12.13
N ASP A 366 9.46 -16.10 -12.10
CA ASP A 366 8.97 -16.77 -13.32
C ASP A 366 8.17 -15.82 -14.20
N LEU A 367 7.29 -15.01 -13.58
CA LEU A 367 6.52 -14.00 -14.28
C LEU A 367 7.40 -12.94 -14.95
N LEU A 368 8.43 -12.44 -14.25
CA LEU A 368 9.38 -11.48 -14.82
C LEU A 368 10.23 -12.08 -15.96
N VAL A 369 10.61 -13.35 -15.85
CA VAL A 369 11.30 -14.08 -16.94
C VAL A 369 10.38 -14.16 -18.17
N GLU A 370 9.10 -14.43 -17.99
CA GLU A 370 8.14 -14.46 -19.09
C GLU A 370 7.86 -13.09 -19.69
N VAL A 371 7.88 -12.00 -18.91
CA VAL A 371 7.87 -10.63 -19.44
C VAL A 371 9.07 -10.40 -20.36
N GLY A 372 10.24 -10.93 -20.01
CA GLY A 372 11.48 -10.78 -20.75
C GLY A 372 11.59 -11.57 -22.07
N LYS A 373 10.85 -12.67 -22.22
CA LYS A 373 10.82 -13.49 -23.46
C LYS A 373 10.20 -12.71 -24.63
N ASP A 374 10.53 -13.04 -25.86
CA ASP A 374 9.90 -12.42 -27.04
C ASP A 374 8.56 -13.06 -27.40
#